data_AF-A0A951RDR2-F1
#
_entry.id   AF-A0A951RDR2-F1
#
_cell.length_a   1.000
_cell.length_b   1.000
_cell.length_c   1.000
_cell.angle_alpha   90.00
_cell.angle_beta   90.00
_cell.angle_gamma   90.00
#
_symmetry.space_group_name_H-M   'P 1'
#
loop_
_entity.id
_entity.type
_entity.pdbx_description
1 polymer ?
#
loop_
_entity_poly.entity_id
_entity_poly.type
_entity_poly.pdbx_seq_one_letter_code
_entity_poly.pdbx_strand_id
1 'polypeptide(L)'
;MTKEEIKLKEKELYDLTGQFCTKYLNDEYFELCEKLIQKLARKRDIPFKRGKVEIWAAAVIYTIGSINFLFDKSFQPYISAEKIHEYFGTKSGTVTAKAGQIKDMLKIWHFNPEFSTNHMRNNDPFNDIVSVDGLFVSISTLPAEMQELVENARKEGKDIEFRTNRE
;
A
#
# COMPACT_ATOMS: atom_id res chain seq x y z
N MET A 1 -9.90 -24.98 -9.54
CA MET A 1 -10.98 -24.11 -9.04
C MET A 1 -11.73 -23.53 -10.23
N THR A 2 -13.06 -23.65 -10.22
CA THR A 2 -13.97 -23.03 -11.19
C THR A 2 -14.06 -21.52 -10.98
N LYS A 3 -14.74 -20.80 -11.89
CA LYS A 3 -14.94 -19.34 -11.78
C LYS A 3 -15.81 -18.99 -10.58
N GLU A 4 -16.81 -19.83 -10.30
CA GLU A 4 -17.75 -19.71 -9.19
C GLU A 4 -17.03 -19.87 -7.84
N GLU A 5 -16.15 -20.88 -7.73
CA GLU A 5 -15.34 -21.10 -6.52
C GLU A 5 -14.37 -19.94 -6.26
N ILE A 6 -13.81 -19.34 -7.32
CA ILE A 6 -12.95 -18.15 -7.19
C ILE A 6 -13.76 -16.97 -6.65
N LYS A 7 -14.97 -16.76 -7.17
CA LYS A 7 -15.86 -15.70 -6.71
C LYS A 7 -16.30 -15.90 -5.27
N LEU A 8 -16.52 -17.14 -4.84
CA LEU A 8 -16.84 -17.46 -3.45
C LEU A 8 -15.66 -17.11 -2.53
N LYS A 9 -14.44 -17.53 -2.87
CA LYS A 9 -13.23 -17.15 -2.10
C LYS A 9 -13.00 -15.64 -2.08
N GLU A 10 -13.24 -14.95 -3.18
CA GLU A 10 -13.13 -13.49 -3.26
C GLU A 10 -14.11 -12.83 -2.28
N LYS A 11 -15.35 -13.32 -2.21
CA LYS A 11 -16.36 -12.85 -1.24
C LYS A 11 -15.95 -13.13 0.21
N GLU A 12 -15.48 -14.35 0.50
CA GLU A 12 -14.97 -14.69 1.83
C GLU A 12 -13.83 -13.77 2.27
N LEU A 13 -12.95 -13.36 1.35
CA LEU A 13 -11.90 -12.39 1.64
C LEU A 13 -12.46 -11.01 1.98
N TYR A 14 -13.47 -10.52 1.26
CA TYR A 14 -14.14 -9.26 1.60
C TYR A 14 -14.77 -9.34 3.00
N ASP A 15 -15.50 -10.42 3.29
CA ASP A 15 -16.16 -10.59 4.59
C ASP A 15 -15.13 -10.65 5.75
N LEU A 16 -14.06 -11.43 5.60
CA LEU A 16 -13.03 -11.58 6.62
C LEU A 16 -12.22 -10.30 6.85
N THR A 17 -11.85 -9.60 5.78
CA THR A 17 -11.10 -8.34 5.89
C THR A 17 -11.98 -7.21 6.40
N GLY A 18 -13.25 -7.14 5.96
CA GLY A 18 -14.25 -6.20 6.45
C GLY A 18 -14.49 -6.36 7.95
N GLN A 19 -14.74 -7.56 8.44
CA GLN A 19 -14.92 -7.81 9.88
C GLN A 19 -13.73 -7.34 10.72
N PHE A 20 -12.50 -7.57 10.24
CA PHE A 20 -11.31 -7.10 10.93
C PHE A 20 -11.23 -5.56 10.93
N CYS A 21 -11.46 -4.94 9.77
CA CYS A 21 -11.38 -3.49 9.63
C CYS A 21 -12.44 -2.78 10.48
N THR A 22 -13.69 -3.26 10.46
CA THR A 22 -14.76 -2.75 11.32
C THR A 22 -14.43 -2.89 12.81
N LYS A 23 -13.74 -3.97 13.20
CA LYS A 23 -13.44 -4.23 14.62
C LYS A 23 -12.23 -3.48 15.15
N TYR A 24 -11.19 -3.27 14.34
CA TYR A 24 -9.89 -2.78 14.81
C TYR A 24 -9.31 -1.60 14.02
N LEU A 25 -9.87 -1.27 12.86
CA LEU A 25 -9.38 -0.20 11.98
C LEU A 25 -10.53 0.77 11.66
N ASN A 26 -10.73 1.08 10.37
CA ASN A 26 -11.76 1.98 9.88
C ASN A 26 -12.14 1.63 8.43
N ASP A 27 -13.09 2.37 7.87
CA ASP A 27 -13.63 2.14 6.54
C ASP A 27 -12.59 2.36 5.43
N GLU A 28 -11.65 3.30 5.60
CA GLU A 28 -10.59 3.55 4.63
C GLU A 28 -9.68 2.31 4.47
N TYR A 29 -9.30 1.67 5.57
CA TYR A 29 -8.54 0.41 5.49
C TYR A 29 -9.33 -0.71 4.83
N PHE A 30 -10.65 -0.75 5.03
CA PHE A 30 -11.51 -1.73 4.36
C PHE A 30 -11.53 -1.50 2.84
N GLU A 31 -11.77 -0.28 2.39
CA GLU A 31 -11.75 0.08 0.96
C GLU A 31 -10.41 -0.27 0.29
N LEU A 32 -9.29 0.01 0.97
CA LEU A 32 -7.96 -0.35 0.49
C LEU A 32 -7.76 -1.87 0.39
N CYS A 33 -8.27 -2.63 1.37
CA CYS A 33 -8.26 -4.09 1.33
C CYS A 33 -9.12 -4.64 0.19
N GLU A 34 -10.32 -4.11 -0.02
CA GLU A 34 -11.20 -4.50 -1.11
C GLU A 34 -10.53 -4.25 -2.46
N LYS A 35 -9.95 -3.06 -2.66
CA LYS A 35 -9.21 -2.72 -3.87
C LYS A 35 -8.05 -3.69 -4.11
N LEU A 36 -7.33 -4.07 -3.05
CA LEU A 36 -6.22 -5.00 -3.15
C LEU A 36 -6.70 -6.40 -3.56
N ILE A 37 -7.77 -6.91 -2.94
CA ILE A 37 -8.39 -8.19 -3.29
C ILE A 37 -8.87 -8.20 -4.74
N GLN A 38 -9.54 -7.13 -5.20
CA GLN A 38 -9.97 -6.98 -6.60
C GLN A 38 -8.80 -7.04 -7.58
N LYS A 39 -7.67 -6.39 -7.26
CA LYS A 39 -6.46 -6.46 -8.10
C LYS A 39 -5.89 -7.86 -8.16
N LEU A 40 -5.84 -8.58 -7.03
CA LEU A 40 -5.38 -9.96 -7.00
C LEU A 40 -6.31 -10.89 -7.81
N ALA A 41 -7.63 -10.68 -7.74
CA ALA A 41 -8.63 -11.45 -8.47
C ALA A 41 -8.53 -11.30 -10.00
N ARG A 42 -7.95 -10.19 -10.48
CA ARG A 42 -7.76 -9.90 -11.91
C ARG A 42 -6.44 -10.44 -12.48
N LYS A 43 -5.56 -11.02 -11.65
CA LYS A 43 -4.30 -11.60 -12.14
C LYS A 43 -4.57 -12.86 -12.94
N ARG A 44 -3.78 -13.07 -14.01
CA ARG A 44 -3.83 -14.29 -14.84
C ARG A 44 -3.72 -15.55 -13.99
N ASP A 45 -2.79 -15.55 -13.04
CA ASP A 45 -2.70 -16.55 -11.99
C ASP A 45 -3.13 -15.92 -10.66
N ILE A 46 -4.37 -16.21 -10.24
CA ILE A 46 -4.97 -15.65 -9.03
C ILE A 46 -4.37 -16.37 -7.82
N PRO A 47 -3.63 -15.67 -6.95
CA PRO A 47 -2.78 -16.34 -5.98
C PRO A 47 -3.58 -16.96 -4.82
N PHE A 48 -4.73 -16.38 -4.47
CA PHE A 48 -5.60 -16.89 -3.41
C PHE A 48 -6.43 -18.13 -3.79
N LYS A 49 -6.26 -18.66 -5.02
CA LYS A 49 -6.77 -20.00 -5.37
C LYS A 49 -6.22 -21.07 -4.43
N ARG A 50 -4.96 -20.93 -4.01
CA ARG A 50 -4.26 -21.91 -3.16
C ARG A 50 -4.07 -21.41 -1.74
N GLY A 51 -4.17 -22.33 -0.78
CA GLY A 51 -4.03 -22.03 0.65
C GLY A 51 -5.35 -21.61 1.31
N LYS A 52 -5.28 -21.49 2.64
CA LYS A 52 -6.38 -21.10 3.52
C LYS A 52 -6.74 -19.63 3.34
N VAL A 53 -8.04 -19.32 3.36
CA VAL A 53 -8.56 -17.97 3.10
C VAL A 53 -8.16 -16.99 4.21
N GLU A 54 -8.07 -17.46 5.45
CA GLU A 54 -7.67 -16.70 6.63
C GLU A 54 -6.23 -16.19 6.50
N ILE A 55 -5.33 -16.99 5.91
CA ILE A 55 -3.95 -16.57 5.67
C ILE A 55 -3.90 -15.47 4.60
N TRP A 56 -4.76 -15.55 3.58
CA TRP A 56 -4.86 -14.52 2.55
C TRP A 56 -5.49 -13.23 3.08
N ALA A 57 -6.55 -13.32 3.89
CA ALA A 57 -7.15 -12.17 4.57
C ALA A 57 -6.12 -11.45 5.46
N ALA A 58 -5.40 -12.21 6.31
CA ALA A 58 -4.32 -11.69 7.13
C ALA A 58 -3.22 -11.03 6.29
N ALA A 59 -2.82 -11.63 5.16
CA ALA A 59 -1.79 -11.08 4.29
C ALA A 59 -2.22 -9.79 3.57
N VAL A 60 -3.50 -9.67 3.20
CA VAL A 60 -4.07 -8.44 2.61
C VAL A 60 -4.01 -7.30 3.62
N ILE A 61 -4.53 -7.50 4.83
CA ILE A 61 -4.49 -6.49 5.90
C ILE A 61 -3.05 -6.16 6.27
N TYR A 62 -2.19 -7.17 6.40
CA TYR A 62 -0.78 -6.95 6.71
C TYR A 62 -0.09 -6.11 5.62
N THR A 63 -0.40 -6.38 4.35
CA THR A 63 0.17 -5.61 3.23
C THR A 63 -0.23 -4.15 3.32
N ILE A 64 -1.54 -3.85 3.38
CA ILE A 64 -2.06 -2.48 3.49
C ILE A 64 -1.54 -1.80 4.76
N GLY A 65 -1.57 -2.51 5.89
CA GLY A 65 -1.06 -2.02 7.16
C GLY A 65 0.42 -1.65 7.10
N SER A 66 1.25 -2.53 6.54
CA SER A 66 2.70 -2.35 6.50
C SER A 66 3.13 -1.12 5.70
N ILE A 67 2.48 -0.84 4.57
CA ILE A 67 2.84 0.30 3.71
C ILE A 67 2.33 1.63 4.27
N ASN A 68 1.30 1.57 5.13
CA ASN A 68 0.64 2.71 5.78
C ASN A 68 1.03 2.85 7.26
N PHE A 69 2.19 2.31 7.65
CA PHE A 69 2.76 2.47 9.00
C PHE A 69 1.83 2.05 10.15
N LEU A 70 0.88 1.14 9.90
CA LEU A 70 -0.12 0.70 10.87
C LEU A 70 0.49 0.09 12.14
N PHE A 71 1.71 -0.42 12.04
CA PHE A 71 2.45 -1.08 13.12
C PHE A 71 3.40 -0.14 13.86
N ASP A 72 3.41 1.14 13.52
CA ASP A 72 4.18 2.17 14.20
C ASP A 72 3.26 2.93 15.17
N LYS A 73 3.66 2.99 16.45
CA LYS A 73 2.87 3.63 17.52
C LYS A 73 2.70 5.14 17.34
N SER A 74 3.52 5.77 16.50
CA SER A 74 3.40 7.19 16.17
C SER A 74 2.27 7.51 15.19
N PHE A 75 1.66 6.49 14.56
CA PHE A 75 0.57 6.65 13.59
C PHE A 75 -0.77 6.23 14.18
N GLN A 76 -1.87 6.76 13.61
CA GLN A 76 -3.23 6.35 13.93
C GLN A 76 -4.00 5.99 12.64
N PRO A 77 -4.79 4.89 12.63
CA PRO A 77 -4.91 3.91 13.70
C PRO A 77 -3.60 3.13 13.93
N TYR A 78 -3.38 2.62 15.15
CA TYR A 78 -2.27 1.72 15.48
C TYR A 78 -2.81 0.36 15.92
N ILE A 79 -2.26 -0.71 15.34
CA ILE A 79 -2.39 -2.06 15.87
C ILE A 79 -1.04 -2.78 15.75
N SER A 80 -0.81 -3.83 16.53
CA SER A 80 0.38 -4.66 16.34
C SER A 80 0.17 -5.69 15.22
N ALA A 81 1.26 -6.12 14.58
CA ALA A 81 1.22 -7.19 13.60
C ALA A 81 0.71 -8.51 14.22
N GLU A 82 1.06 -8.77 15.48
CA GLU A 82 0.59 -9.94 16.24
C GLU A 82 -0.94 -9.98 16.34
N LYS A 83 -1.60 -8.82 16.48
CA LYS A 83 -3.06 -8.75 16.56
C LYS A 83 -3.74 -9.31 15.31
N ILE A 84 -3.14 -9.10 14.13
CA ILE A 84 -3.62 -9.69 12.87
C ILE A 84 -3.49 -11.20 12.94
N HIS A 85 -2.33 -11.71 13.36
CA HIS A 85 -2.06 -13.14 13.43
C HIS A 85 -2.98 -13.87 14.40
N GLU A 86 -3.18 -13.30 15.59
CA GLU A 86 -4.09 -13.81 16.61
C GLU A 86 -5.53 -13.86 16.10
N TYR A 87 -6.02 -12.78 15.49
CA TYR A 87 -7.40 -12.70 15.02
C TYR A 87 -7.72 -13.77 13.98
N PHE A 88 -6.83 -13.98 13.01
CA PHE A 88 -7.04 -14.96 11.94
C PHE A 88 -6.57 -16.37 12.31
N GLY A 89 -5.96 -16.57 13.49
CA GLY A 89 -5.38 -17.86 13.89
C GLY A 89 -4.24 -18.31 12.96
N THR A 90 -3.39 -17.37 12.52
CA THR A 90 -2.36 -17.61 11.50
C THR A 90 -0.94 -17.45 12.05
N LYS A 91 0.04 -18.06 11.37
CA LYS A 91 1.46 -17.93 11.73
C LYS A 91 2.07 -16.70 11.05
N SER A 92 2.82 -15.91 11.82
CA SER A 92 3.44 -14.66 11.33
C SER A 92 4.28 -14.86 10.06
N GLY A 93 5.24 -15.80 10.07
CA GLY A 93 6.10 -16.06 8.91
C GLY A 93 5.36 -16.44 7.64
N THR A 94 4.19 -17.08 7.74
CA THR A 94 3.38 -17.40 6.56
C THR A 94 2.66 -16.17 6.00
N VAL A 95 2.15 -15.31 6.89
CA VAL A 95 1.47 -14.07 6.51
C VAL A 95 2.46 -13.08 5.90
N THR A 96 3.62 -12.87 6.52
CA THR A 96 4.65 -11.94 6.02
C THR A 96 5.21 -12.37 4.67
N ALA A 97 5.45 -13.68 4.47
CA ALA A 97 5.88 -14.21 3.17
C ALA A 97 4.84 -13.95 2.08
N LYS A 98 3.55 -14.15 2.35
CA LYS A 98 2.47 -13.82 1.39
C LYS A 98 2.33 -12.32 1.15
N ALA A 99 2.46 -11.50 2.19
CA ALA A 99 2.46 -10.05 2.02
C ALA A 99 3.62 -9.57 1.13
N GLY A 100 4.81 -10.18 1.27
CA GLY A 100 5.93 -9.98 0.35
C GLY A 100 5.56 -10.33 -1.09
N GLN A 101 4.98 -11.50 -1.32
CA GLN A 101 4.51 -11.92 -2.65
C GLN A 101 3.49 -10.94 -3.25
N ILE A 102 2.55 -10.43 -2.44
CA ILE A 102 1.57 -9.43 -2.89
C ILE A 102 2.29 -8.15 -3.32
N LYS A 103 3.20 -7.64 -2.49
CA LYS A 103 3.98 -6.43 -2.79
C LYS A 103 4.78 -6.57 -4.07
N ASP A 104 5.50 -7.68 -4.25
CA ASP A 104 6.31 -7.93 -5.44
C ASP A 104 5.45 -8.06 -6.71
N MET A 105 4.31 -8.73 -6.59
CA MET A 105 3.38 -9.02 -7.69
C MET A 105 2.65 -7.78 -8.20
N LEU A 106 2.35 -6.84 -7.31
CA LEU A 106 1.59 -5.62 -7.59
C LEU A 106 2.46 -4.36 -7.58
N LYS A 107 3.77 -4.51 -7.35
CA LYS A 107 4.74 -3.40 -7.25
C LYS A 107 4.30 -2.37 -6.21
N ILE A 108 3.87 -2.87 -5.04
CA ILE A 108 3.43 -2.04 -3.92
C ILE A 108 4.62 -1.75 -3.02
N TRP A 109 4.81 -0.47 -2.72
CA TRP A 109 5.84 0.08 -1.85
C TRP A 109 5.19 1.07 -0.86
N HIS A 110 5.96 1.67 0.04
CA HIS A 110 5.46 2.77 0.90
C HIS A 110 4.95 3.94 0.04
N PHE A 111 4.00 4.74 0.50
CA PHE A 111 3.48 5.88 -0.29
C PHE A 111 2.94 5.51 -1.69
N ASN A 112 2.57 4.24 -1.91
CA ASN A 112 2.01 3.82 -3.17
C ASN A 112 0.73 4.62 -3.49
N PRO A 113 0.59 5.22 -4.68
CA PRO A 113 -0.51 6.12 -4.99
C PRO A 113 -1.89 5.45 -4.91
N GLU A 114 -1.94 4.13 -5.12
CA GLU A 114 -3.18 3.38 -5.15
C GLU A 114 -3.60 2.82 -3.80
N PHE A 115 -2.65 2.53 -2.92
CA PHE A 115 -2.87 1.78 -1.68
C PHE A 115 -2.51 2.55 -0.40
N SER A 116 -2.10 3.81 -0.54
CA SER A 116 -1.87 4.70 0.59
C SER A 116 -3.20 5.28 1.10
N THR A 117 -3.31 5.39 2.42
CA THR A 117 -4.36 6.18 3.08
C THR A 117 -4.24 7.66 2.70
N ASN A 118 -5.30 8.43 2.92
CA ASN A 118 -5.32 9.87 2.75
C ASN A 118 -4.23 10.56 3.56
N HIS A 119 -4.03 10.13 4.81
CA HIS A 119 -2.96 10.66 5.65
C HIS A 119 -1.59 10.45 4.99
N MET A 120 -1.32 9.22 4.52
CA MET A 120 -0.04 8.91 3.89
C MET A 120 0.16 9.64 2.55
N ARG A 121 -0.89 9.80 1.75
CA ARG A 121 -0.82 10.58 0.49
C ARG A 121 -0.56 12.06 0.73
N ASN A 122 -1.24 12.64 1.73
CA ASN A 122 -1.12 14.08 2.02
C ASN A 122 0.22 14.43 2.69
N ASN A 123 0.85 13.46 3.34
CA ASN A 123 2.15 13.62 4.03
C ASN A 123 3.25 12.82 3.33
N ASP A 124 3.12 12.61 2.02
CA ASP A 124 4.13 11.91 1.24
C ASP A 124 5.41 12.77 1.16
N PRO A 125 6.55 12.34 1.72
CA PRO A 125 7.79 13.10 1.69
C PRO A 125 8.31 13.31 0.26
N PHE A 126 7.90 12.48 -0.70
CA PHE A 126 8.23 12.67 -2.12
C PHE A 126 7.58 13.93 -2.72
N ASN A 127 6.51 14.45 -2.10
CA ASN A 127 5.90 15.71 -2.51
C ASN A 127 6.79 16.93 -2.27
N ASP A 128 7.78 16.84 -1.37
CA ASP A 128 8.62 17.96 -0.98
C ASP A 128 10.07 17.86 -1.49
N ILE A 129 10.41 16.78 -2.19
CA ILE A 129 11.76 16.56 -2.74
C ILE A 129 11.77 16.46 -4.25
N VAL A 130 12.90 16.85 -4.86
CA VAL A 130 13.16 16.74 -6.29
C VAL A 130 14.62 16.32 -6.53
N SER A 131 14.89 15.65 -7.65
CA SER A 131 16.23 15.22 -8.03
C SER A 131 16.99 16.38 -8.69
N VAL A 132 18.16 16.73 -8.15
CA VAL A 132 19.13 17.65 -8.74
C VAL A 132 20.47 16.93 -8.82
N ASP A 133 20.98 16.68 -10.02
CA ASP A 133 22.23 15.93 -10.25
C ASP A 133 22.26 14.55 -9.57
N GLY A 134 21.10 13.90 -9.45
CA GLY A 134 20.96 12.60 -8.79
C GLY A 134 20.90 12.67 -7.26
N LEU A 135 20.91 13.87 -6.66
CA LEU A 135 20.67 14.09 -5.24
C LEU A 135 19.21 14.52 -5.01
N PHE A 136 18.56 13.92 -4.01
CA PHE A 136 17.24 14.37 -3.57
C PHE A 136 17.38 15.56 -2.63
N VAL A 137 16.82 16.71 -3.00
CA VAL A 137 16.85 17.94 -2.23
C VAL A 137 15.44 18.45 -1.99
N SER A 138 15.22 19.19 -0.91
CA SER A 138 13.91 19.79 -0.65
C SER A 138 13.63 20.91 -1.65
N ILE A 139 12.42 20.93 -2.21
CA ILE A 139 11.97 21.95 -3.16
C ILE A 139 12.11 23.35 -2.55
N SER A 140 11.79 23.50 -1.27
CA SER A 140 11.91 24.77 -0.54
C SER A 140 13.32 25.37 -0.52
N THR A 141 14.36 24.55 -0.78
CA THR A 141 15.77 24.97 -0.81
C THR A 141 16.23 25.41 -2.20
N LEU A 142 15.43 25.20 -3.24
CA LEU A 142 15.76 25.59 -4.61
C LEU A 142 15.50 27.08 -4.87
N PRO A 143 16.12 27.68 -5.91
CA PRO A 143 15.70 28.98 -6.43
C PRO A 143 14.22 29.02 -6.81
N ALA A 144 13.54 30.16 -6.62
CA ALA A 144 12.10 30.30 -6.83
C ALA A 144 11.63 29.88 -8.24
N GLU A 145 12.41 30.19 -9.28
CA GLU A 145 12.12 29.78 -10.66
C GLU A 145 12.08 28.25 -10.81
N MET A 146 12.98 27.54 -10.13
CA MET A 146 13.02 26.08 -10.16
C MET A 146 11.86 25.48 -9.35
N GLN A 147 11.47 26.11 -8.24
CA GLN A 147 10.29 25.69 -7.47
C GLN A 147 9.03 25.75 -8.34
N GLU A 148 8.82 26.85 -9.05
CA GLU A 148 7.67 27.04 -9.94
C GLU A 148 7.63 25.99 -11.07
N LEU A 149 8.79 25.63 -11.64
CA LEU A 149 8.90 24.56 -12.63
C LEU A 149 8.44 23.21 -12.08
N VAL A 150 8.86 22.86 -10.86
CA VAL A 150 8.44 21.61 -10.20
C VAL A 150 6.94 21.60 -9.97
N GLU A 151 6.39 22.69 -9.41
CA GLU A 151 4.96 22.80 -9.15
C GLU A 151 4.12 22.65 -10.41
N ASN A 152 4.52 23.31 -11.50
CA ASN A 152 3.79 23.26 -12.77
C ASN A 152 3.84 21.87 -13.39
N ALA A 153 5.01 21.21 -13.39
CA ALA A 153 5.11 19.83 -13.87
C ALA A 153 4.23 18.86 -13.07
N ARG A 154 4.18 19.00 -11.74
CA ARG A 154 3.38 18.15 -10.86
C ARG A 154 1.88 18.37 -10.99
N LYS A 155 1.43 19.60 -11.29
CA LYS A 155 0.03 19.88 -11.66
C LYS A 155 -0.39 19.12 -12.93
N GLU A 156 0.55 18.84 -13.83
CA GLU A 156 0.32 18.01 -15.02
C GLU A 156 0.47 16.49 -14.77
N GLY A 157 0.71 16.07 -13.52
CA GLY A 157 0.97 14.67 -13.17
C GLY A 157 2.33 14.15 -13.62
N LYS A 158 3.29 15.05 -13.89
CA LYS A 158 4.68 14.72 -14.23
C LYS A 158 5.60 15.04 -13.06
N ASP A 159 6.78 14.45 -13.06
CA ASP A 159 7.87 14.83 -12.16
C ASP A 159 9.07 15.28 -13.00
N ILE A 160 9.95 16.10 -12.43
CA ILE A 160 11.11 16.66 -13.14
C ILE A 160 12.42 16.41 -12.39
N GLU A 161 13.51 16.38 -13.14
CA GLU A 161 14.87 16.28 -12.65
C GLU A 161 15.66 17.46 -13.21
N PHE A 162 16.49 18.08 -12.36
CA PHE A 162 17.42 19.10 -12.80
C PHE A 162 18.83 18.52 -12.93
N ARG A 163 19.57 19.01 -13.92
CA ARG A 163 20.99 18.72 -14.10
C ARG A 163 21.76 20.01 -14.23
N THR A 164 22.84 20.16 -13.46
CA THR A 164 23.80 21.23 -13.70
C THR A 164 24.68 20.83 -14.88
N ASN A 165 24.72 21.67 -15.91
CA ASN A 165 25.73 21.52 -16.96
C ASN A 165 27.08 21.83 -16.32
N ARG A 166 27.88 20.79 -16.09
CA ARG A 166 29.31 20.97 -15.81
C ARG A 166 29.99 21.28 -17.13
N GLU A 167 30.33 22.55 -17.34
CA GLU A 167 31.31 22.97 -18.34
C GLU A 167 32.72 22.46 -17.96
#